data_AF-A0A931A7J0-F1
#
_entry.id   AF-A0A931A7J0-F1
#
_cell.length_a   1.000
_cell.length_b   1.000
_cell.length_c   1.000
_cell.angle_alpha   90.00
_cell.angle_beta   90.00
_cell.angle_gamma   90.00
#
_symmetry.space_group_name_H-M   'P 1'
#
loop_
_entity.id
_entity.type
_entity.pdbx_description
1 polymer ?
#
loop_
_entity_poly.entity_id
_entity_poly.type
_entity_poly.pdbx_seq_one_letter_code
_entity_poly.pdbx_strand_id
1 'polypeptide(L)'
;MSWEVGDYHGHHVPAENDTPDLEWAPETPRGNRVRVRDYTCECKPIVYEFCQAGGVSFIRKITLIDGEVTVVEFSSRSDATVRAVWFQLCADAGHPPAGCPRCRDLSHRHPPDHLPRHHRAHVT
;
A
#
# COMPACT_ATOMS: atom_id res chain seq x y z
N MET A 1 8.03 26.19 11.08
CA MET A 1 7.88 24.81 11.58
C MET A 1 8.10 23.89 10.39
N SER A 2 9.35 23.46 10.21
CA SER A 2 9.75 22.55 9.14
C SER A 2 9.40 21.15 9.61
N TRP A 3 8.44 20.52 8.97
CA TRP A 3 8.12 19.13 9.22
C TRP A 3 9.10 18.33 8.37
N GLU A 4 10.01 17.60 9.01
CA GLU A 4 10.76 16.57 8.32
C GLU A 4 9.72 15.56 7.81
N VAL A 5 9.69 15.36 6.48
CA VAL A 5 8.89 14.32 5.86
C VAL A 5 9.49 13.02 6.38
N GLY A 6 8.90 12.50 7.46
CA GLY A 6 9.40 11.33 8.14
C GLY A 6 9.63 10.21 7.14
N ASP A 7 10.75 9.51 7.32
CA ASP A 7 11.22 8.34 6.58
C ASP A 7 10.26 7.14 6.70
N TYR A 8 8.96 7.34 6.48
CA TYR A 8 7.98 6.29 6.48
C TYR A 8 7.91 5.67 5.10
N HIS A 9 8.62 4.55 4.98
CA HIS A 9 8.57 3.68 3.82
C HIS A 9 7.58 2.56 4.11
N GLY A 10 6.60 2.40 3.23
CA GLY A 10 5.63 1.32 3.31
C GLY A 10 6.30 -0.06 3.25
N HIS A 11 5.53 -1.11 3.52
CA HIS A 11 6.04 -2.49 3.51
C HIS A 11 6.65 -2.87 2.15
N HIS A 12 7.75 -3.62 2.14
CA HIS A 12 8.17 -4.25 0.89
C HIS A 12 7.37 -5.52 0.65
N VAL A 13 7.10 -5.78 -0.63
CA VAL A 13 6.59 -7.06 -1.09
C VAL A 13 7.81 -7.86 -1.60
N PRO A 14 8.06 -9.06 -1.07
CA PRO A 14 9.06 -9.97 -1.63
C PRO A 14 8.80 -10.23 -3.12
N ALA A 15 9.83 -10.52 -3.92
CA ALA A 15 9.67 -10.69 -5.37
C ALA A 15 8.73 -11.87 -5.71
N GLU A 16 8.81 -12.93 -4.92
CA GLU A 16 7.91 -14.10 -4.98
C GLU A 16 6.44 -13.75 -4.72
N ASN A 17 6.17 -12.60 -4.09
CA ASN A 17 4.84 -12.16 -3.69
C ASN A 17 4.31 -10.98 -4.54
N ASP A 18 5.04 -10.51 -5.57
CA ASP A 18 4.59 -9.41 -6.46
C ASP A 18 3.38 -9.80 -7.35
N THR A 19 3.08 -11.09 -7.40
CA THR A 19 1.90 -11.66 -8.06
C THR A 19 1.26 -12.69 -7.14
N PRO A 20 0.68 -12.26 -6.00
CA PRO A 20 0.08 -13.22 -5.09
C PRO A 20 -1.13 -13.83 -5.80
N ASP A 21 -1.34 -15.13 -5.59
CA ASP A 21 -2.48 -15.88 -6.14
C ASP A 21 -3.76 -15.47 -5.40
N LEU A 22 -4.28 -14.31 -5.77
CA LEU A 22 -5.47 -13.69 -5.23
C LEU A 22 -6.45 -13.45 -6.37
N GLU A 23 -7.75 -13.56 -6.06
CA GLU A 23 -8.80 -13.22 -7.00
C GLU A 23 -8.93 -11.69 -7.12
N TRP A 24 -8.30 -11.14 -8.16
CA TRP A 24 -8.34 -9.72 -8.49
C TRP A 24 -9.56 -9.39 -9.35
N ALA A 25 -10.31 -8.37 -8.94
CA ALA A 25 -11.43 -7.82 -9.70
C ALA A 25 -11.20 -6.34 -10.01
N PRO A 26 -11.89 -5.76 -11.02
CA PRO A 26 -11.87 -4.32 -11.25
C PRO A 26 -12.27 -3.54 -9.98
N GLU A 27 -11.76 -2.31 -9.84
CA GLU A 27 -12.16 -1.42 -8.75
C GLU A 27 -13.69 -1.29 -8.71
N THR A 28 -14.26 -1.54 -7.52
CA THR A 28 -15.68 -1.33 -7.31
C THR A 28 -15.93 0.12 -6.90
N PRO A 29 -16.75 0.90 -7.63
CA PRO A 29 -17.14 2.24 -7.19
C PRO A 29 -17.84 2.15 -5.83
N ARG A 30 -17.28 2.80 -4.81
CA ARG A 30 -17.87 2.81 -3.46
C ARG A 30 -18.51 4.16 -3.18
N GLY A 31 -19.77 4.15 -2.74
CA GLY A 31 -20.43 5.36 -2.21
C GLY A 31 -19.87 5.82 -0.85
N ASN A 32 -19.14 4.94 -0.16
CA ASN A 32 -18.49 5.23 1.12
C ASN A 32 -17.05 5.71 0.90
N ARG A 33 -16.60 6.63 1.76
CA ARG A 33 -15.20 7.07 1.79
C ARG A 33 -14.25 5.90 2.07
N VAL A 34 -13.31 5.67 1.16
CA VAL A 34 -12.20 4.73 1.35
C VAL A 34 -11.15 5.33 2.28
N ARG A 35 -10.65 4.50 3.21
CA ARG A 35 -9.52 4.81 4.09
C ARG A 35 -8.37 3.84 3.77
N VAL A 36 -7.24 4.39 3.32
CA VAL A 36 -5.99 3.63 3.24
C VAL A 36 -5.45 3.48 4.67
N ARG A 37 -5.23 2.24 5.08
CA ARG A 37 -4.77 1.84 6.43
C ARG A 37 -3.29 1.53 6.45
N ASP A 38 -2.76 1.04 5.33
CA ASP A 38 -1.35 0.70 5.14
C ASP A 38 -1.05 0.63 3.63
N TYR A 39 0.23 0.69 3.25
CA TYR A 39 0.65 0.63 1.85
C TYR A 39 2.06 0.05 1.69
N THR A 40 2.38 -0.45 0.50
CA THR A 40 3.71 -0.96 0.18
C THR A 40 4.62 0.13 -0.38
N CYS A 41 5.93 -0.04 -0.25
CA CYS A 41 6.90 0.88 -0.84
C CYS A 41 6.73 1.00 -2.36
N GLU A 42 6.85 2.20 -2.91
CA GLU A 42 6.83 2.48 -4.35
C GLU A 42 8.19 2.26 -5.03
N CYS A 43 9.05 1.42 -4.44
CA CYS A 43 10.32 1.03 -5.04
C CYS A 43 10.15 0.14 -6.29
N LYS A 44 8.94 -0.38 -6.52
CA LYS A 44 8.55 -1.19 -7.66
C LYS A 44 7.41 -0.51 -8.42
N PRO A 45 7.18 -0.85 -9.70
CA PRO A 45 6.03 -0.39 -10.48
C PRO A 45 4.66 -0.85 -9.94
N ILE A 46 4.65 -1.77 -8.97
CA ILE A 46 3.46 -2.30 -8.33
C ILE A 46 3.43 -1.80 -6.88
N VAL A 47 2.31 -1.19 -6.50
CA VAL A 47 2.01 -0.76 -5.14
C VAL A 47 0.73 -1.43 -4.67
N TYR A 48 0.71 -1.88 -3.42
CA TYR A 48 -0.47 -2.39 -2.76
C TYR A 48 -0.90 -1.46 -1.63
N GLU A 49 -2.21 -1.28 -1.49
CA GLU A 49 -2.83 -0.55 -0.38
C GLU A 49 -3.75 -1.48 0.39
N PHE A 50 -3.64 -1.48 1.72
CA PHE A 50 -4.64 -2.06 2.59
C PHE A 50 -5.72 -1.02 2.87
N CYS A 51 -6.94 -1.27 2.39
CA CYS A 51 -8.02 -0.31 2.39
C CYS A 51 -9.21 -0.76 3.23
N GLN A 52 -9.97 0.21 3.73
CA GLN A 52 -11.23 -0.02 4.44
C GLN A 52 -12.32 0.95 3.97
N ALA A 53 -13.53 0.45 3.74
CA ALA A 53 -14.71 1.24 3.43
C ALA A 53 -15.98 0.53 3.88
N GLY A 54 -16.96 1.26 4.44
CA GLY A 54 -18.27 0.67 4.77
C GLY A 54 -18.23 -0.54 5.72
N GLY A 55 -17.24 -0.62 6.60
CA GLY A 55 -17.09 -1.74 7.55
C GLY A 55 -16.39 -2.98 6.99
N VAL A 56 -16.05 -2.99 5.70
CA VAL A 56 -15.25 -4.06 5.08
C VAL A 56 -13.85 -3.56 4.72
N SER A 57 -12.92 -4.51 4.61
CA SER A 57 -11.57 -4.21 4.17
C SER A 57 -11.27 -4.93 2.85
N PHE A 58 -10.27 -4.47 2.11
CA PHE A 58 -9.83 -5.00 0.82
C PHE A 58 -8.37 -4.60 0.55
N ILE A 59 -7.71 -5.26 -0.41
CA ILE A 59 -6.38 -4.85 -0.90
C ILE A 59 -6.55 -4.29 -2.30
N ARG A 60 -6.03 -3.09 -2.54
CA ARG A 60 -5.93 -2.51 -3.88
C ARG A 60 -4.52 -2.74 -4.41
N LYS A 61 -4.40 -3.21 -5.64
CA LYS A 61 -3.15 -3.31 -6.40
C LYS A 61 -3.16 -2.24 -7.48
N ILE A 62 -2.15 -1.38 -7.44
CA ILE A 62 -1.91 -0.31 -8.41
C ILE A 62 -0.67 -0.69 -9.19
N THR A 63 -0.80 -0.77 -10.51
CA THR A 63 0.30 -1.10 -11.42
C THR A 63 0.56 0.09 -12.33
N LEU A 64 1.80 0.58 -12.36
CA LEU A 64 2.26 1.66 -13.23
C LEU A 64 3.26 1.10 -14.26
N ILE A 65 2.83 0.85 -15.49
CA ILE A 65 3.69 0.33 -16.57
C ILE A 65 3.54 1.24 -17.78
N ASP A 66 4.65 1.70 -18.35
CA ASP A 66 4.67 2.57 -19.54
C ASP A 66 3.83 3.86 -19.42
N GLY A 67 3.66 4.36 -18.19
CA GLY A 67 2.84 5.54 -17.89
C GLY A 67 1.34 5.24 -17.71
N GLU A 68 0.92 3.99 -17.94
CA GLU A 68 -0.45 3.53 -17.73
C GLU A 68 -0.66 3.05 -16.30
N VAL A 69 -1.77 3.49 -15.69
CA VAL A 69 -2.16 3.10 -14.33
C VAL A 69 -3.31 2.12 -14.38
N THR A 70 -3.10 0.91 -13.90
CA THR A 70 -4.15 -0.10 -13.71
C THR A 70 -4.42 -0.32 -12.24
N VAL A 71 -5.70 -0.31 -11.87
CA VAL A 71 -6.17 -0.54 -10.49
C VAL A 71 -7.09 -1.75 -10.45
N VAL A 72 -6.72 -2.74 -9.62
CA VAL A 72 -7.54 -3.91 -9.33
C VAL A 72 -7.62 -4.13 -7.82
N GLU A 73 -8.63 -4.87 -7.37
CA GLU A 73 -8.92 -5.09 -5.96
C GLU A 73 -9.08 -6.57 -5.65
N PHE A 74 -8.45 -7.01 -4.58
CA PHE A 74 -8.80 -8.27 -3.93
C PHE A 74 -10.08 -8.03 -3.11
N SER A 75 -11.16 -8.67 -3.56
CA SER A 75 -12.54 -8.36 -3.18
C SER A 75 -12.80 -8.30 -1.67
N SER A 76 -13.77 -7.47 -1.26
CA SER A 76 -14.03 -7.16 0.15
C SER A 76 -14.38 -8.40 0.98
N ARG A 77 -13.62 -8.60 2.06
CA ARG A 77 -13.85 -9.63 3.08
C ARG A 77 -13.90 -8.99 4.46
N SER A 78 -14.04 -9.81 5.50
CA SER A 78 -13.85 -9.35 6.88
C SER A 78 -12.46 -8.72 7.07
N ASP A 79 -12.34 -7.74 7.95
CA ASP A 79 -11.05 -7.08 8.23
C ASP A 79 -9.95 -8.08 8.61
N ALA A 80 -10.30 -9.07 9.44
CA ALA A 80 -9.37 -10.11 9.88
C ALA A 80 -8.80 -10.92 8.70
N THR A 81 -9.66 -11.29 7.73
CA THR A 81 -9.24 -12.01 6.53
C THR A 81 -8.27 -11.18 5.70
N VAL A 82 -8.60 -9.92 5.42
CA VAL A 82 -7.77 -9.07 4.57
C VAL A 82 -6.46 -8.71 5.25
N ARG A 83 -6.47 -8.50 6.56
CA ARG A 83 -5.27 -8.26 7.36
C ARG A 83 -4.32 -9.46 7.34
N ALA A 84 -4.85 -10.69 7.40
CA ALA A 84 -4.02 -11.88 7.28
C ALA A 84 -3.34 -11.97 5.90
N VAL A 85 -4.09 -11.68 4.83
CA VAL A 85 -3.53 -11.62 3.46
C VAL A 85 -2.50 -10.50 3.34
N TRP A 86 -2.75 -9.33 3.92
CA TRP A 86 -1.78 -8.22 3.96
C TRP A 86 -0.47 -8.64 4.61
N PHE A 87 -0.53 -9.31 5.76
CA PHE A 87 0.66 -9.81 6.42
C PHE A 87 1.36 -10.89 5.61
N GLN A 88 0.65 -11.78 4.92
CA GLN A 88 1.29 -12.77 4.03
C GLN A 88 1.97 -12.09 2.82
N LEU A 89 1.32 -11.09 2.23
CA LEU A 89 1.87 -10.31 1.12
C LEU A 89 3.17 -9.60 1.51
N CYS A 90 3.23 -9.07 2.73
CA CYS A 90 4.35 -8.27 3.24
C CYS A 90 5.37 -9.05 4.09
N ALA A 91 5.07 -10.29 4.49
CA ALA A 91 5.94 -11.07 5.37
C ALA A 91 7.26 -11.39 4.66
N ASP A 92 8.36 -11.25 5.39
CA ASP A 92 9.76 -11.42 4.96
C ASP A 92 10.40 -10.34 4.08
N ALA A 93 9.94 -9.09 4.19
CA ALA A 93 10.74 -7.91 3.82
C ALA A 93 11.97 -7.65 4.73
N GLY A 94 12.53 -8.69 5.36
CA GLY A 94 13.62 -8.63 6.34
C GLY A 94 14.95 -8.07 5.80
N HIS A 95 15.02 -7.82 4.49
CA HIS A 95 16.08 -7.07 3.87
C HIS A 95 15.46 -6.22 2.74
N PRO A 96 15.74 -4.90 2.65
CA PRO A 96 15.43 -4.19 1.41
C PRO A 96 16.10 -4.96 0.27
N PRO A 97 15.47 -5.17 -0.90
CA PRO A 97 16.19 -5.72 -2.04
C PRO A 97 17.45 -4.88 -2.20
N ALA A 98 18.62 -5.52 -2.14
CA ALA A 98 19.91 -4.84 -2.07
C ALA A 98 20.00 -3.82 -3.20
N GLY A 99 19.77 -2.54 -2.90
CA GLY A 99 19.73 -1.47 -3.91
C GLY A 99 18.43 -0.70 -4.08
N CYS A 100 17.39 -0.86 -3.25
CA CYS A 100 16.25 0.07 -3.28
C CYS A 100 16.75 1.53 -3.05
N PRO A 101 16.69 2.43 -4.05
CA PRO A 101 17.24 3.79 -3.92
C PRO A 101 16.45 4.66 -2.95
N ARG A 102 15.19 4.28 -2.64
CA ARG A 102 14.36 4.91 -1.60
C ARG A 102 14.72 4.46 -0.18
N CYS A 103 15.39 3.32 -0.01
CA CYS A 103 15.71 2.74 1.31
C CYS A 103 17.21 2.75 1.62
N ARG A 104 18.03 3.29 0.71
CA ARG A 104 19.49 3.17 0.73
C ARG A 104 20.19 3.93 1.88
N ASP A 105 19.45 4.68 2.70
CA ASP A 105 19.98 5.53 3.79
C ASP A 105 19.26 5.37 5.15
N LEU A 106 18.35 4.41 5.29
CA LEU A 106 17.45 4.35 6.47
C LEU A 106 17.99 3.45 7.57
N SER A 107 19.04 3.96 8.24
CA SER A 107 19.61 3.34 9.44
C SER A 107 18.74 3.50 10.70
N HIS A 108 17.64 4.26 10.63
CA HIS A 108 16.86 4.65 11.80
C HIS A 108 15.38 4.24 11.66
N ARG A 109 15.05 3.08 12.22
CA ARG A 109 13.67 2.61 12.38
C ARG A 109 13.00 3.41 13.49
N HIS A 110 12.11 4.35 13.16
CA HIS A 110 11.10 4.83 14.09
C HIS A 110 9.71 4.69 13.45
N PRO A 111 8.70 4.13 14.15
CA PRO A 111 7.33 4.20 13.67
C PRO A 111 6.86 5.66 13.74
N PRO A 112 6.27 6.23 12.67
CA PRO A 112 5.64 7.53 12.79
C PRO A 112 4.34 7.35 13.56
N ASP A 113 4.28 7.96 14.75
CA ASP A 113 3.00 8.48 15.20
C ASP A 113 2.57 9.55 14.18
N HIS A 114 1.46 9.24 13.49
CA HIS A 114 0.67 10.12 12.60
C HIS A 114 1.00 10.09 11.09
N LEU A 115 0.13 9.40 10.33
CA LEU A 115 0.04 9.50 8.87
C LEU A 115 -0.55 10.87 8.43
N PRO A 116 0.00 11.54 7.40
CA PRO A 116 -0.52 12.80 6.89
C PRO A 116 -1.80 12.61 6.05
N ARG A 117 -2.73 13.57 6.18
CA ARG A 117 -3.90 13.69 5.31
C ARG A 117 -3.47 14.24 3.95
N HIS A 118 -3.63 13.47 2.87
CA HIS A 118 -3.45 14.02 1.53
C HIS A 118 -4.57 15.01 1.17
N HIS A 119 -4.14 16.02 0.41
CA HIS A 119 -4.80 17.26 0.09
C HIS A 119 -6.20 17.11 -0.54
N ARG A 120 -7.10 17.98 -0.09
CA ARG A 120 -8.30 18.41 -0.82
C ARG A 120 -7.87 18.92 -2.20
N ALA A 121 -8.30 18.25 -3.27
CA ALA A 121 -8.57 18.97 -4.51
C ALA A 121 -9.82 19.83 -4.27
N HIS A 122 -9.63 21.14 -4.21
CA HIS A 122 -10.73 22.09 -4.31
C HIS A 122 -11.24 22.05 -5.75
N VAL A 123 -12.46 21.55 -5.94
CA VAL A 123 -13.24 21.82 -7.15
C VAL A 123 -14.13 23.01 -6.81
N THR A 124 -13.93 24.10 -7.54
CA THR A 124 -14.79 25.30 -7.60
C THR A 124 -16.13 24.97 -8.23
#